data_AF-A0A958BWW8-F1
#
_entry.id   AF-A0A958BWW8-F1
#
_cell.length_a   1.000
_cell.length_b   1.000
_cell.length_c   1.000
_cell.angle_alpha   90.00
_cell.angle_beta   90.00
_cell.angle_gamma   90.00
#
_symmetry.space_group_name_H-M   'P 1'
#
loop_
_entity.id
_entity.type
_entity.pdbx_description
1 polymer ?
#
loop_
_entity_poly.entity_id
_entity_poly.type
_entity_poly.pdbx_seq_one_letter_code
_entity_poly.pdbx_strand_id
1 'polypeptide(L)'
;MSQIGTAANPLRVAIIGSGPTGFYAADYLLKQKDVTAKVDMYDRLPTPYGLVRFGVAPDHQKIKSVIKVYERTASQPNFRFFGNVEFGKDITLDDLKQYYHQVIFTTGAESDRKMGIPGEDLKNSHPATEFVAWYNGHPNYRDHEFDLSQESVAVVGVGNVAMDVARILSKSVEELATTDIADYALEALKHSQVKTIYILGRRGPAQAAFTNPEIKELGELEITDITVPPEEAVLDPLSQQELDKSQDRTIL
;
A
#
# COMPACT_ATOMS: atom_id res chain seq x y z
N MET A 1 -0.17 -35.04 26.53
CA MET A 1 0.05 -33.59 26.44
C MET A 1 -1.25 -32.88 26.78
N SER A 2 -1.21 -31.77 27.52
CA SER A 2 -2.40 -30.97 27.84
C SER A 2 -3.06 -30.42 26.58
N GLN A 3 -4.38 -30.30 26.59
CA GLN A 3 -5.14 -29.74 25.46
C GLN A 3 -4.66 -28.32 25.11
N ILE A 4 -4.30 -28.11 23.83
CA ILE A 4 -3.90 -26.81 23.30
C ILE A 4 -5.13 -25.89 23.22
N GLY A 5 -4.95 -24.61 23.50
CA GLY A 5 -6.03 -23.61 23.45
C GLY A 5 -6.72 -23.40 24.79
N THR A 6 -6.14 -23.90 25.89
CA THR A 6 -6.64 -23.66 27.26
C THR A 6 -5.84 -22.56 27.94
N ALA A 7 -6.33 -22.00 29.05
CA ALA A 7 -5.56 -21.01 29.82
C ALA A 7 -4.21 -21.56 30.33
N ALA A 8 -4.15 -22.84 30.68
CA ALA A 8 -2.93 -23.51 31.14
C ALA A 8 -1.97 -23.90 30.00
N ASN A 9 -2.49 -24.11 28.78
CA ASN A 9 -1.72 -24.42 27.59
C ASN A 9 -2.28 -23.68 26.36
N PRO A 10 -2.02 -22.37 26.24
CA PRO A 10 -2.63 -21.54 25.21
C PRO A 10 -2.11 -21.89 23.81
N LEU A 11 -2.94 -21.66 22.80
CA LEU A 11 -2.53 -21.75 21.39
C LEU A 11 -1.55 -20.61 21.08
N ARG A 12 -0.25 -20.90 20.99
CA ARG A 12 0.78 -19.96 20.58
C ARG A 12 0.87 -19.88 19.05
N VAL A 13 0.68 -18.69 18.51
CA VAL A 13 0.73 -18.40 17.07
C VAL A 13 1.76 -17.31 16.80
N ALA A 14 2.69 -17.56 15.88
CA ALA A 14 3.56 -16.54 15.32
C ALA A 14 2.96 -16.00 14.02
N ILE A 15 2.93 -14.68 13.86
CA ILE A 15 2.50 -14.01 12.64
C ILE A 15 3.69 -13.24 12.07
N ILE A 16 4.04 -13.49 10.80
CA ILE A 16 5.15 -12.85 10.10
C ILE A 16 4.60 -11.77 9.16
N GLY A 17 4.85 -10.50 9.49
CA GLY A 17 4.34 -9.33 8.80
C GLY A 17 3.18 -8.67 9.56
N SER A 18 3.31 -7.37 9.82
CA SER A 18 2.36 -6.58 10.62
C SER A 18 1.45 -5.67 9.78
N GLY A 19 1.20 -6.04 8.52
CA GLY A 19 0.20 -5.39 7.68
C GLY A 19 -1.25 -5.74 8.10
N PRO A 20 -2.24 -5.25 7.35
CA PRO A 20 -3.66 -5.50 7.61
C PRO A 20 -4.00 -6.97 7.83
N THR A 21 -3.52 -7.86 6.96
CA THR A 21 -3.80 -9.29 7.05
C THR A 21 -3.30 -9.89 8.37
N GLY A 22 -2.11 -9.49 8.82
CA GLY A 22 -1.55 -9.93 10.10
C GLY A 22 -2.39 -9.47 11.28
N PHE A 23 -2.80 -8.21 11.30
CA PHE A 23 -3.67 -7.66 12.35
C PHE A 23 -5.07 -8.27 12.35
N TYR A 24 -5.68 -8.51 11.19
CA TYR A 24 -6.98 -9.18 11.12
C TYR A 24 -6.90 -10.64 11.57
N ALA A 25 -5.82 -11.36 11.24
CA ALA A 25 -5.59 -12.71 11.75
C ALA A 25 -5.41 -12.71 13.27
N ALA A 26 -4.60 -11.79 13.80
CA ALA A 26 -4.41 -11.63 15.25
C ALA A 26 -5.73 -11.31 15.97
N ASP A 27 -6.50 -10.35 15.45
CA ASP A 27 -7.79 -9.95 16.01
C ASP A 27 -8.78 -11.11 16.05
N TYR A 28 -8.86 -11.88 14.96
CA TYR A 28 -9.71 -13.06 14.88
C TYR A 28 -9.32 -14.12 15.90
N LEU A 29 -8.02 -14.43 16.01
CA LEU A 29 -7.50 -15.44 16.94
C LEU A 29 -7.74 -15.05 18.40
N LEU A 30 -7.53 -13.78 18.75
CA LEU A 30 -7.64 -13.28 20.11
C LEU A 30 -9.10 -13.12 20.57
N LYS A 31 -10.06 -13.05 19.63
CA LYS A 31 -11.50 -12.98 19.93
C LYS A 31 -12.19 -14.34 20.07
N GLN A 32 -11.48 -15.44 19.85
CA GLN A 32 -12.05 -16.77 20.01
C GLN A 32 -12.44 -17.02 21.47
N LYS A 33 -13.68 -17.46 21.70
CA LYS A 33 -14.21 -17.70 23.05
C LYS A 33 -13.79 -19.05 23.61
N ASP A 34 -13.71 -20.05 22.74
CA ASP A 34 -13.45 -21.45 23.12
C ASP A 34 -11.95 -21.81 23.08
N VAL A 35 -11.11 -20.88 22.61
CA VAL A 35 -9.67 -21.07 22.44
C VAL A 35 -8.92 -19.88 23.04
N THR A 36 -8.11 -20.13 24.07
CA THR A 36 -7.14 -19.16 24.56
C THR A 36 -5.93 -19.14 23.62
N ALA A 37 -5.78 -18.08 22.84
CA ALA A 37 -4.63 -17.85 21.97
C ALA A 37 -3.64 -16.84 22.58
N LYS A 38 -2.36 -17.01 22.25
CA LYS A 38 -1.30 -16.00 22.41
C LYS A 38 -0.68 -15.75 21.05
N VAL A 39 -0.60 -14.49 20.67
CA VAL A 39 -0.14 -14.08 19.34
C VAL A 39 1.11 -13.23 19.50
N ASP A 40 2.18 -13.67 18.83
CA ASP A 40 3.39 -12.88 18.65
C ASP A 40 3.49 -12.48 17.19
N MET A 41 3.56 -11.17 16.93
CA MET A 41 3.65 -10.60 15.60
C MET A 41 5.06 -10.05 15.38
N TYR A 42 5.69 -10.51 14.30
CA TYR A 42 7.03 -10.13 13.90
C TYR A 42 6.97 -9.25 12.66
N ASP A 43 7.80 -8.22 12.61
CA ASP A 43 7.98 -7.40 11.42
C ASP A 43 9.45 -7.00 11.26
N ARG A 44 9.92 -7.00 10.02
CA ARG A 44 11.27 -6.55 9.69
C ARG A 44 11.47 -5.05 9.95
N LEU A 45 10.39 -4.26 9.88
CA LEU A 45 10.42 -2.83 10.17
C LEU A 45 10.18 -2.57 11.66
N PRO A 46 10.72 -1.47 12.21
CA PRO A 46 10.48 -1.10 13.61
C PRO A 46 9.04 -0.65 13.87
N THR A 47 8.32 -0.20 12.84
CA THR A 47 6.96 0.32 12.95
C THR A 47 5.96 -0.61 12.27
N PRO A 48 4.81 -0.91 12.89
CA PRO A 48 3.83 -1.82 12.33
C PRO A 48 2.95 -1.18 11.23
N TYR A 49 1.94 -1.93 10.78
CA TYR A 49 0.81 -1.54 9.92
C TYR A 49 1.05 -1.69 8.41
N GLY A 50 2.28 -2.01 7.99
CA GLY A 50 2.62 -2.27 6.59
C GLY A 50 2.15 -1.16 5.66
N LEU A 51 1.47 -1.53 4.56
CA LEU A 51 0.99 -0.57 3.56
C LEU A 51 -0.07 0.42 4.07
N VAL A 52 -0.70 0.21 5.23
CA VAL A 52 -1.55 1.27 5.80
C VAL A 52 -0.72 2.48 6.22
N ARG A 53 0.52 2.25 6.66
CA ARG A 53 1.49 3.31 6.97
C ARG A 53 2.29 3.73 5.73
N PHE A 54 2.78 2.75 4.97
CA PHE A 54 3.79 2.98 3.93
C PHE A 54 3.26 2.98 2.49
N GLY A 55 1.97 2.71 2.30
CA GLY A 55 1.33 2.61 0.98
C GLY A 55 0.22 3.65 0.79
N VAL A 56 -0.79 3.63 1.68
CA VAL A 56 -1.92 4.57 1.65
C VAL A 56 -1.40 6.00 1.58
N ALA A 57 -1.83 6.74 0.56
CA ALA A 57 -1.36 8.09 0.29
C ALA A 57 -1.58 9.03 1.50
N PRO A 58 -0.69 10.01 1.71
CA PRO A 58 -0.75 10.88 2.87
C PRO A 58 -1.99 11.79 2.88
N ASP A 59 -2.61 12.03 1.73
CA ASP A 59 -3.88 12.75 1.64
C ASP A 59 -5.13 11.87 1.88
N HIS A 60 -4.96 10.56 2.09
CA HIS A 60 -6.02 9.59 2.41
C HIS A 60 -6.06 9.20 3.90
N GLN A 61 -5.98 10.19 4.79
CA GLN A 61 -5.95 9.96 6.25
C GLN A 61 -7.15 9.16 6.79
N LYS A 62 -8.33 9.26 6.14
CA LYS A 62 -9.51 8.48 6.54
C LYS A 62 -9.29 6.98 6.42
N ILE A 63 -8.57 6.50 5.40
CA ILE A 63 -8.27 5.08 5.22
C ILE A 63 -7.33 4.59 6.33
N LYS A 64 -6.37 5.43 6.75
CA LYS A 64 -5.45 5.13 7.87
C LYS A 64 -6.15 4.99 9.23
N SER A 65 -7.42 5.40 9.35
CA SER A 65 -8.20 5.26 10.60
C SER A 65 -8.38 3.82 11.10
N VAL A 66 -8.20 2.82 10.22
CA VAL A 66 -8.19 1.40 10.58
C VAL A 66 -7.10 1.05 11.60
N ILE A 67 -6.04 1.87 11.72
CA ILE A 67 -5.00 1.72 12.75
C ILE A 67 -5.61 1.66 14.16
N LYS A 68 -6.71 2.37 14.43
CA LYS A 68 -7.41 2.30 15.74
C LYS A 68 -7.96 0.90 16.04
N VAL A 69 -8.27 0.11 15.02
CA VAL A 69 -8.63 -1.31 15.19
C VAL A 69 -7.39 -2.10 15.58
N TYR A 70 -6.27 -1.87 14.89
CA TYR A 70 -5.00 -2.57 15.13
C TYR A 70 -4.44 -2.27 16.52
N GLU A 71 -4.51 -1.03 16.98
CA GLU A 71 -4.12 -0.62 18.33
C GLU A 71 -4.94 -1.33 19.41
N ARG A 72 -6.25 -1.51 19.19
CA ARG A 72 -7.11 -2.28 20.11
C ARG A 72 -6.72 -3.75 20.15
N THR A 73 -6.39 -4.34 19.00
CA THR A 73 -5.86 -5.71 18.94
C THR A 73 -4.51 -5.81 19.65
N ALA A 74 -3.60 -4.85 19.42
CA ALA A 74 -2.27 -4.83 20.00
C ALA A 74 -2.26 -4.58 21.51
N SER A 75 -3.29 -3.92 22.04
CA SER A 75 -3.45 -3.64 23.47
C SER A 75 -3.94 -4.85 24.28
N GLN A 76 -4.27 -5.97 23.62
CA GLN A 76 -4.69 -7.17 24.33
C GLN A 76 -3.51 -7.82 25.06
N PRO A 77 -3.69 -8.33 26.30
CA PRO A 77 -2.60 -8.88 27.11
C PRO A 77 -1.94 -10.13 26.50
N ASN A 78 -2.62 -10.80 25.58
CA ASN A 78 -2.13 -11.99 24.88
C ASN A 78 -1.51 -11.68 23.51
N PHE A 79 -1.30 -10.41 23.19
CA PHE A 79 -0.61 -9.97 21.99
C PHE A 79 0.78 -9.41 22.33
N ARG A 80 1.79 -9.70 21.51
CA ARG A 80 3.10 -9.03 21.56
C ARG A 80 3.56 -8.69 20.15
N PHE A 81 4.21 -7.54 20.02
CA PHE A 81 4.82 -7.09 18.77
C PHE A 81 6.34 -7.08 18.91
N PHE A 82 7.01 -7.61 17.89
CA PHE A 82 8.46 -7.67 17.74
C PHE A 82 8.84 -7.05 16.39
N GLY A 83 8.99 -5.72 16.38
CA GLY A 83 9.52 -4.99 15.23
C GLY A 83 11.03 -5.13 15.11
N ASN A 84 11.57 -4.80 13.94
CA ASN A 84 13.00 -4.96 13.61
C ASN A 84 13.49 -6.41 13.78
N VAL A 85 12.64 -7.38 13.43
CA VAL A 85 12.96 -8.82 13.39
C VAL A 85 12.58 -9.38 12.03
N GLU A 86 13.58 -9.72 11.23
CA GLU A 86 13.41 -10.16 9.85
C GLU A 86 13.40 -11.70 9.75
N PHE A 87 12.29 -12.25 9.25
CA PHE A 87 12.21 -13.68 8.96
C PHE A 87 13.14 -14.07 7.81
N GLY A 88 13.87 -15.17 7.98
CA GLY A 88 14.92 -15.62 7.05
C GLY A 88 16.31 -15.07 7.38
N LYS A 89 16.41 -14.10 8.30
CA LYS A 89 17.68 -13.50 8.75
C LYS A 89 17.87 -13.64 10.27
N ASP A 90 16.94 -13.08 11.05
CA ASP A 90 17.03 -13.06 12.52
C ASP A 90 16.31 -14.27 13.14
N ILE A 91 15.26 -14.74 12.48
CA ILE A 91 14.49 -15.94 12.87
C ILE A 91 14.21 -16.81 11.65
N THR A 92 14.23 -18.13 11.84
CA THR A 92 13.89 -19.10 10.80
C THR A 92 12.60 -19.85 11.13
N LEU A 93 12.07 -20.59 10.16
CA LEU A 93 10.91 -21.45 10.41
C LEU A 93 11.21 -22.55 11.44
N ASP A 94 12.44 -23.04 11.49
CA ASP A 94 12.83 -24.10 12.43
C ASP A 94 12.95 -23.57 13.86
N ASP A 95 13.35 -22.30 14.04
CA ASP A 95 13.27 -21.62 15.34
C ASP A 95 11.81 -21.50 15.77
N LEU A 96 10.93 -21.00 14.89
CA LEU A 96 9.52 -20.79 15.21
C LEU A 96 8.79 -22.10 15.53
N LYS A 97 9.08 -23.19 14.83
CA LYS A 97 8.46 -24.51 15.09
C LYS A 97 8.76 -25.06 16.49
N GLN A 98 9.84 -24.62 17.14
CA GLN A 98 10.16 -25.05 18.50
C GLN A 98 9.26 -24.38 19.55
N TYR A 99 8.76 -23.18 19.27
CA TYR A 99 8.05 -22.35 20.25
C TYR A 99 6.57 -22.14 19.95
N TYR A 100 6.16 -22.27 18.68
CA TYR A 100 4.80 -21.98 18.23
C TYR A 100 4.07 -23.22 17.73
N HIS A 101 2.76 -23.28 17.95
CA HIS A 101 1.92 -24.34 17.40
C HIS A 101 1.53 -24.06 15.95
N GLN A 102 1.45 -22.77 15.58
CA GLN A 102 1.13 -22.32 14.22
C GLN A 102 1.98 -21.10 13.85
N VAL A 103 2.31 -21.00 12.56
CA VAL A 103 3.00 -19.86 11.97
C VAL A 103 2.17 -19.39 10.79
N ILE A 104 1.86 -18.09 10.73
CA ILE A 104 1.06 -17.48 9.67
C ILE A 104 1.92 -16.44 8.96
N PHE A 105 2.05 -16.55 7.64
CA PHE A 105 2.78 -15.58 6.83
C PHE A 105 1.82 -14.56 6.22
N THR A 106 2.04 -13.29 6.54
CA THR A 106 1.27 -12.12 6.12
C THR A 106 2.20 -11.01 5.63
N THR A 107 3.23 -11.39 4.87
CA THR A 107 4.32 -10.53 4.40
C THR A 107 3.94 -9.59 3.26
N GLY A 108 2.75 -9.74 2.68
CA GLY A 108 2.33 -8.96 1.52
C GLY A 108 3.16 -9.28 0.27
N ALA A 109 3.18 -8.35 -0.68
CA ALA A 109 3.97 -8.42 -1.90
C ALA A 109 4.92 -7.21 -1.95
N GLU A 110 6.21 -7.47 -1.73
CA GLU A 110 7.23 -6.41 -1.69
C GLU A 110 7.86 -6.10 -3.05
N SER A 111 7.67 -6.99 -4.03
CA SER A 111 8.27 -6.88 -5.35
C SER A 111 7.33 -6.24 -6.36
N ASP A 112 7.90 -5.40 -7.22
CA ASP A 112 7.20 -4.81 -8.36
C ASP A 112 7.12 -5.72 -9.58
N ARG A 113 6.12 -5.44 -10.42
CA ARG A 113 5.99 -6.09 -11.73
C ARG A 113 6.78 -5.29 -12.75
N LYS A 114 7.89 -5.88 -13.23
CA LYS A 114 8.60 -5.35 -14.39
C LYS A 114 7.73 -5.37 -15.65
N MET A 115 7.82 -4.32 -16.45
CA MET A 115 7.23 -4.16 -17.77
C MET A 115 7.93 -5.05 -18.81
N GLY A 116 9.23 -5.30 -18.64
CA GLY A 116 10.04 -6.12 -19.56
C GLY A 116 10.32 -5.42 -20.90
N ILE A 117 10.49 -4.10 -20.87
CA ILE A 117 10.70 -3.28 -22.07
C ILE A 117 12.11 -2.69 -22.12
N PRO A 118 12.67 -2.42 -23.33
CA PRO A 118 13.93 -1.69 -23.44
C PRO A 118 13.86 -0.33 -22.76
N GLY A 119 14.84 -0.03 -21.91
CA GLY A 119 14.94 1.24 -21.19
C GLY A 119 14.28 1.27 -19.81
N GLU A 120 13.66 0.17 -19.37
CA GLU A 120 13.03 0.10 -18.03
C GLU A 120 14.01 0.27 -16.86
N ASP A 121 15.29 -0.07 -17.03
CA ASP A 121 16.31 0.12 -16.00
C ASP A 121 17.11 1.44 -16.20
N LEU A 122 16.65 2.38 -17.05
CA LEU A 122 17.29 3.69 -17.21
C LEU A 122 17.12 4.55 -15.95
N LYS A 123 18.06 5.49 -15.75
CA LYS A 123 17.91 6.54 -14.73
C LYS A 123 16.57 7.27 -14.93
N ASN A 124 15.86 7.52 -13.83
CA ASN A 124 14.52 8.12 -13.78
C ASN A 124 13.37 7.19 -14.24
N SER A 125 13.62 5.89 -14.47
CA SER A 125 12.57 4.88 -14.62
C SER A 125 12.42 4.13 -13.30
N HIS A 126 11.29 4.32 -12.62
CA HIS A 126 11.05 3.81 -11.28
C HIS A 126 9.70 3.07 -11.18
N PRO A 127 9.62 1.99 -10.39
CA PRO A 127 8.35 1.46 -9.95
C PRO A 127 7.59 2.50 -9.12
N ALA A 128 6.27 2.58 -9.33
CA ALA A 128 5.42 3.50 -8.57
C ALA A 128 5.47 3.24 -7.05
N THR A 129 5.64 1.98 -6.64
CA THR A 129 5.72 1.62 -5.21
C THR A 129 6.95 2.22 -4.52
N GLU A 130 8.07 2.42 -5.22
CA GLU A 130 9.25 3.08 -4.66
C GLU A 130 8.95 4.55 -4.37
N PHE A 131 8.28 5.24 -5.31
CA PHE A 131 7.86 6.62 -5.13
C PHE A 131 6.86 6.75 -3.98
N VAL A 132 5.89 5.83 -3.90
CA VAL A 132 4.90 5.74 -2.83
C VAL A 132 5.57 5.53 -1.47
N ALA A 133 6.50 4.58 -1.39
CA ALA A 133 7.21 4.27 -0.17
C ALA A 133 8.13 5.42 0.24
N TRP A 134 8.75 6.11 -0.72
CA TRP A 134 9.57 7.30 -0.51
C TRP A 134 8.76 8.43 0.12
N TYR A 135 7.62 8.84 -0.47
CA TYR A 135 6.83 9.93 0.10
C TYR A 135 6.14 9.55 1.41
N ASN A 136 5.90 8.25 1.68
CA ASN A 136 5.31 7.77 2.94
C ASN A 136 6.36 7.49 4.05
N GLY A 137 7.63 7.81 3.84
CA GLY A 137 8.63 7.67 4.90
C GLY A 137 9.06 6.22 5.17
N HIS A 138 8.96 5.32 4.20
CA HIS A 138 9.42 3.94 4.36
C HIS A 138 10.96 3.92 4.51
N PRO A 139 11.52 3.30 5.58
CA PRO A 139 12.95 3.40 5.87
C PRO A 139 13.88 2.99 4.72
N ASN A 140 13.55 1.94 3.98
CA ASN A 140 14.37 1.47 2.85
C ASN A 140 14.39 2.44 1.65
N TYR A 141 13.46 3.38 1.57
CA TYR A 141 13.31 4.32 0.46
C TYR A 141 13.58 5.77 0.89
N ARG A 142 14.01 6.00 2.13
CA ARG A 142 14.28 7.35 2.67
C ARG A 142 15.28 8.12 1.81
N ASP A 143 16.32 7.44 1.39
CA ASP A 143 17.45 8.04 0.66
C ASP A 143 17.30 7.89 -0.86
N HIS A 144 16.13 7.44 -1.35
CA HIS A 144 15.84 7.47 -2.78
C HIS A 144 15.73 8.92 -3.27
N GLU A 145 16.32 9.19 -4.43
CA GLU A 145 16.23 10.48 -5.10
C GLU A 145 15.40 10.33 -6.38
N PHE A 146 14.42 11.21 -6.54
CA PHE A 146 13.65 11.33 -7.77
C PHE A 146 14.00 12.65 -8.45
N ASP A 147 14.34 12.59 -9.73
CA ASP A 147 14.62 13.79 -10.52
C ASP A 147 13.33 14.52 -10.88
N LEU A 148 12.87 15.37 -9.97
CA LEU A 148 11.68 16.22 -10.15
C LEU A 148 11.99 17.53 -10.90
N SER A 149 13.20 17.68 -11.48
CA SER A 149 13.54 18.84 -12.33
C SER A 149 12.96 18.76 -13.74
N GLN A 150 12.40 17.60 -14.11
CA GLN A 150 11.76 17.38 -15.40
C GLN A 150 10.36 18.00 -15.43
N GLU A 151 9.96 18.57 -16.57
CA GLU A 151 8.62 19.15 -16.72
C GLU A 151 7.51 18.12 -16.95
N SER A 152 7.87 16.89 -17.35
CA SER A 152 6.90 15.85 -17.71
C SER A 152 7.22 14.51 -17.07
N VAL A 153 6.18 13.86 -16.55
CA VAL A 153 6.24 12.52 -15.95
C VAL A 153 5.24 11.61 -16.66
N ALA A 154 5.64 10.37 -16.93
CA ALA A 154 4.73 9.33 -17.42
C ALA A 154 4.52 8.29 -16.33
N VAL A 155 3.26 8.05 -15.96
CA VAL A 155 2.82 7.01 -15.02
C VAL A 155 2.15 5.91 -15.83
N VAL A 156 2.76 4.73 -15.86
CA VAL A 156 2.23 3.59 -16.62
C VAL A 156 1.32 2.75 -15.73
N GLY A 157 0.02 2.75 -16.05
CA GLY A 157 -1.01 2.07 -15.30
C GLY A 157 -2.22 2.97 -15.02
N VAL A 158 -3.39 2.36 -14.93
CA VAL A 158 -4.69 3.03 -14.67
C VAL A 158 -5.39 2.42 -13.46
N GLY A 159 -4.65 2.24 -12.37
CA GLY A 159 -5.17 1.76 -11.07
C GLY A 159 -4.96 2.80 -9.97
N ASN A 160 -5.50 2.56 -8.77
CA ASN A 160 -5.44 3.52 -7.66
C ASN A 160 -4.02 4.01 -7.33
N VAL A 161 -3.02 3.13 -7.35
CA VAL A 161 -1.61 3.55 -7.10
C VAL A 161 -1.12 4.56 -8.14
N ALA A 162 -1.53 4.42 -9.41
CA ALA A 162 -1.20 5.41 -10.43
C ALA A 162 -1.90 6.75 -10.18
N MET A 163 -3.15 6.71 -9.67
CA MET A 163 -3.87 7.92 -9.27
C MET A 163 -3.20 8.59 -8.08
N ASP A 164 -2.73 7.82 -7.09
CA ASP A 164 -2.00 8.33 -5.93
C ASP A 164 -0.72 9.07 -6.36
N VAL A 165 0.09 8.45 -7.22
CA VAL A 165 1.31 9.07 -7.76
C VAL A 165 0.99 10.36 -8.50
N ALA A 166 -0.01 10.34 -9.38
CA ALA A 166 -0.43 11.53 -10.11
C ALA A 166 -0.90 12.63 -9.16
N ARG A 167 -1.74 12.30 -8.18
CA ARG A 167 -2.30 13.24 -7.21
C ARG A 167 -1.23 13.88 -6.34
N ILE A 168 -0.25 13.11 -5.86
CA ILE A 168 0.88 13.65 -5.08
C ILE A 168 1.76 14.59 -5.91
N LEU A 169 1.98 14.30 -7.20
CA LEU A 169 2.70 15.20 -8.10
C LEU A 169 1.89 16.44 -8.51
N SER A 170 0.56 16.38 -8.43
CA SER A 170 -0.36 17.43 -8.88
C SER A 170 -0.88 18.37 -7.78
N LYS A 171 -0.67 18.04 -6.51
CA LYS A 171 -1.14 18.86 -5.38
C LYS A 171 -0.18 19.98 -5.03
N SER A 172 -0.73 21.06 -4.46
CA SER A 172 0.09 22.14 -3.92
C SER A 172 0.90 21.67 -2.71
N VAL A 173 2.04 22.33 -2.48
CA VAL A 173 2.89 22.07 -1.31
C VAL A 173 2.11 22.36 -0.02
N GLU A 174 1.26 23.39 -0.04
CA GLU A 174 0.43 23.82 1.07
C GLU A 174 -0.59 22.75 1.47
N GLU A 175 -1.27 22.12 0.51
CA GLU A 175 -2.17 20.99 0.76
C GLU A 175 -1.41 19.82 1.37
N LEU A 176 -0.28 19.44 0.77
CA LEU A 176 0.53 18.29 1.23
C LEU A 176 1.17 18.53 2.59
N ALA A 177 1.54 19.77 2.93
CA ALA A 177 2.11 20.13 4.22
C ALA A 177 1.17 19.90 5.42
N THR A 178 -0.13 19.72 5.16
CA THR A 178 -1.12 19.39 6.21
C THR A 178 -1.28 17.88 6.45
N THR A 179 -0.56 17.05 5.69
CA THR A 179 -0.65 15.59 5.72
C THR A 179 0.50 14.94 6.51
N ASP A 180 0.58 13.61 6.51
CA ASP A 180 1.70 12.85 7.09
C ASP A 180 2.78 12.46 6.07
N ILE A 181 2.86 13.18 4.95
CA ILE A 181 3.94 13.02 3.96
C ILE A 181 5.32 13.22 4.61
N ALA A 182 6.33 12.49 4.15
CA ALA A 182 7.68 12.63 4.67
C ALA A 182 8.27 14.02 4.35
N ASP A 183 8.86 14.67 5.35
CA ASP A 183 9.40 16.04 5.23
C ASP A 183 10.40 16.19 4.07
N TYR A 184 11.26 15.19 3.86
CA TYR A 184 12.24 15.21 2.75
C TYR A 184 11.56 15.12 1.38
N ALA A 185 10.44 14.40 1.29
CA ALA A 185 9.69 14.27 0.05
C ALA A 185 8.91 15.55 -0.25
N LEU A 186 8.32 16.16 0.79
CA LEU A 186 7.68 17.47 0.68
C LEU A 186 8.67 18.56 0.24
N GLU A 187 9.88 18.58 0.81
CA GLU A 187 10.91 19.53 0.40
C GLU A 187 11.36 19.30 -1.05
N ALA A 188 11.48 18.05 -1.49
CA ALA A 188 11.76 17.74 -2.89
C ALA A 188 10.62 18.20 -3.83
N LEU A 189 9.37 17.94 -3.46
CA LEU A 189 8.18 18.34 -4.23
C LEU A 189 8.03 19.86 -4.33
N LYS A 190 8.46 20.60 -3.30
CA LYS A 190 8.49 22.06 -3.31
C LYS A 190 9.37 22.66 -4.41
N HIS A 191 10.42 21.95 -4.82
CA HIS A 191 11.31 22.36 -5.92
C HIS A 191 11.01 21.63 -7.23
N SER A 192 9.90 20.88 -7.30
CA SER A 192 9.46 20.19 -8.50
C SER A 192 9.19 21.16 -9.64
N GLN A 193 9.62 20.81 -10.85
CA GLN A 193 9.30 21.51 -12.08
C GLN A 193 8.26 20.75 -12.93
N VAL A 194 7.71 19.66 -12.40
CA VAL A 194 6.70 18.85 -13.09
C VAL A 194 5.46 19.71 -13.37
N LYS A 195 5.06 19.77 -14.64
CA LYS A 195 3.90 20.50 -15.14
C LYS A 195 2.90 19.60 -15.83
N THR A 196 3.34 18.44 -16.32
CA THR A 196 2.49 17.53 -17.09
C THR A 196 2.71 16.10 -16.63
N ILE A 197 1.63 15.45 -16.24
CA ILE A 197 1.64 14.05 -15.80
C ILE A 197 0.77 13.26 -16.78
N TYR A 198 1.39 12.36 -17.52
CA TYR A 198 0.71 11.45 -18.43
C TYR A 198 0.38 10.16 -17.71
N ILE A 199 -0.90 9.78 -17.70
CA ILE A 199 -1.34 8.49 -17.17
C ILE A 199 -1.62 7.58 -18.36
N LEU A 200 -0.86 6.50 -18.48
CA LEU A 200 -0.86 5.63 -19.66
C LEU A 200 -1.55 4.30 -19.34
N GLY A 201 -2.70 4.08 -19.96
CA GLY A 201 -3.41 2.79 -19.96
C GLY A 201 -3.07 1.96 -21.19
N ARG A 202 -2.86 0.65 -21.01
CA ARG A 202 -2.69 -0.29 -22.15
C ARG A 202 -4.01 -0.79 -22.77
N ARG A 203 -5.14 -0.41 -22.17
CA ARG A 203 -6.52 -0.79 -22.53
C ARG A 203 -7.41 0.45 -22.37
N GLY A 204 -8.63 0.38 -22.90
CA GLY A 204 -9.61 1.46 -22.81
C GLY A 204 -10.17 1.71 -21.40
N PRO A 205 -11.04 2.73 -21.28
CA PRO A 205 -11.52 3.23 -19.99
C PRO A 205 -12.37 2.21 -19.20
N ALA A 206 -13.10 1.31 -19.88
CA ALA A 206 -13.91 0.29 -19.21
C ALA A 206 -13.08 -0.76 -18.45
N GLN A 207 -11.79 -0.90 -18.75
CA GLN A 207 -10.90 -1.83 -18.04
C GLN A 207 -9.91 -1.12 -17.12
N ALA A 208 -10.15 0.16 -16.84
CA ALA A 208 -9.44 0.86 -15.78
C ALA A 208 -9.69 0.19 -14.43
N ALA A 209 -8.65 0.15 -13.60
CA ALA A 209 -8.69 -0.49 -12.29
C ALA A 209 -8.76 0.54 -11.15
N PHE A 210 -8.87 1.83 -11.47
CA PHE A 210 -9.15 2.85 -10.47
C PHE A 210 -10.60 2.74 -10.00
N THR A 211 -10.88 3.20 -8.79
CA THR A 211 -12.25 3.28 -8.26
C THR A 211 -12.82 4.68 -8.41
N ASN A 212 -14.15 4.80 -8.41
CA ASN A 212 -14.84 6.09 -8.61
C ASN A 212 -14.42 7.20 -7.63
N PRO A 213 -14.16 6.93 -6.33
CA PRO A 213 -13.63 7.97 -5.44
C PRO A 213 -12.29 8.54 -5.90
N GLU A 214 -11.37 7.69 -6.37
CA GLU A 214 -10.01 8.11 -6.74
C GLU A 214 -10.00 9.03 -7.96
N ILE A 215 -10.76 8.67 -9.00
CA ILE A 215 -10.85 9.51 -10.19
C ILE A 215 -11.63 10.81 -9.93
N LYS A 216 -12.63 10.76 -9.04
CA LYS A 216 -13.37 11.96 -8.64
C LYS A 216 -12.46 12.95 -7.93
N GLU A 217 -11.61 12.49 -7.02
CA GLU A 217 -10.65 13.33 -6.29
C GLU A 217 -9.64 14.00 -7.23
N LEU A 218 -9.22 13.32 -8.30
CA LEU A 218 -8.41 13.96 -9.33
C LEU A 218 -9.15 15.16 -9.95
N GLY A 219 -10.45 15.04 -10.25
CA GLY A 219 -11.27 16.13 -10.78
C GLY A 219 -11.51 17.31 -9.82
N GLU A 220 -11.09 17.20 -8.57
CA GLU A 220 -11.25 18.22 -7.51
C GLU A 220 -9.90 18.89 -7.14
N LEU A 221 -8.83 18.66 -7.90
CA LEU A 221 -7.50 19.26 -7.68
C LEU A 221 -7.53 20.80 -7.83
N GLU A 222 -6.92 21.51 -6.89
CA GLU A 222 -6.98 22.98 -6.84
C GLU A 222 -6.14 23.68 -7.92
N ILE A 223 -5.01 23.08 -8.30
CA ILE A 223 -3.99 23.71 -9.15
C ILE A 223 -3.69 22.94 -10.45
N THR A 224 -4.44 21.86 -10.73
CA THR A 224 -4.19 20.98 -11.87
C THR A 224 -5.47 20.72 -12.64
N ASP A 225 -5.42 20.96 -13.94
CA ASP A 225 -6.49 20.59 -14.87
C ASP A 225 -6.32 19.15 -15.36
N ILE A 226 -7.44 18.45 -15.55
CA ILE A 226 -7.46 17.12 -16.15
C ILE A 226 -7.94 17.21 -17.57
N THR A 227 -7.11 16.69 -18.47
CA THR A 227 -7.46 16.56 -19.89
C THR A 227 -7.50 15.09 -20.26
N VAL A 228 -8.66 14.64 -20.72
CA VAL A 228 -8.82 13.34 -21.40
C VAL A 228 -9.22 13.64 -22.84
N PRO A 229 -8.42 13.23 -23.85
CA PRO A 229 -8.82 13.37 -25.24
C PRO A 229 -10.17 12.70 -25.48
N PRO A 230 -11.16 13.37 -26.11
CA PRO A 230 -12.50 12.81 -26.29
C PRO A 230 -12.50 11.42 -26.92
N GLU A 231 -11.57 11.16 -27.85
CA GLU A 231 -11.37 9.88 -28.51
C GLU A 231 -10.92 8.75 -27.57
N GLU A 232 -10.18 9.07 -26.51
CA GLU A 232 -9.72 8.10 -25.50
C GLU A 232 -10.81 7.79 -24.46
N ALA A 233 -11.80 8.68 -24.33
CA ALA A 233 -12.97 8.46 -23.48
C ALA A 233 -14.03 7.57 -24.16
N VAL A 234 -13.90 7.30 -25.46
CA VAL A 234 -14.84 6.43 -26.19
C VAL A 234 -14.51 4.96 -25.91
N LEU A 235 -15.56 4.18 -25.66
CA LEU A 235 -15.45 2.73 -25.51
C LEU A 235 -15.03 2.10 -26.84
N ASP A 236 -13.80 1.58 -26.88
CA ASP A 236 -13.36 0.71 -27.98
C ASP A 236 -14.16 -0.62 -28.00
N PRO A 237 -14.10 -1.42 -29.08
CA PRO A 237 -14.85 -2.66 -29.18
C PRO A 237 -14.56 -3.69 -28.07
N LEU A 238 -13.34 -3.75 -27.54
CA LEU A 238 -12.99 -4.63 -26.41
C LEU A 238 -13.57 -4.10 -25.10
N SER A 239 -13.57 -2.77 -24.93
CA SER A 239 -14.22 -2.07 -23.81
C SER A 239 -15.73 -2.30 -23.78
N GLN A 240 -16.39 -2.22 -24.93
CA GLN A 240 -17.82 -2.54 -25.04
C GLN A 240 -18.10 -4.01 -24.70
N GLN A 241 -17.30 -4.95 -25.21
CA GLN A 241 -17.48 -6.37 -24.91
C GLN A 241 -17.29 -6.72 -23.43
N GLU A 242 -16.38 -6.03 -22.73
CA GLU A 242 -16.17 -6.23 -21.30
C GLU A 242 -17.38 -5.73 -20.50
N LEU A 243 -17.89 -4.55 -20.84
CA LEU A 243 -19.12 -3.99 -20.25
C LEU A 243 -20.32 -4.92 -20.45
N ASP A 244 -20.51 -5.43 -21.67
CA ASP A 244 -21.64 -6.33 -21.99
C ASP A 244 -21.56 -7.66 -21.22
N LYS A 245 -20.36 -8.09 -20.84
CA LYS A 245 -20.13 -9.30 -20.03
C LYS A 245 -20.18 -9.03 -18.53
N SER A 246 -19.92 -7.81 -18.11
CA SER A 246 -19.90 -7.43 -16.70
C SER A 246 -21.31 -7.30 -16.15
N GLN A 247 -21.55 -7.90 -14.98
CA GLN A 247 -22.77 -7.65 -14.20
C GLN A 247 -22.62 -6.43 -13.26
N ASP A 248 -21.45 -5.82 -13.24
CA ASP A 248 -21.14 -4.68 -12.39
C ASP A 248 -21.62 -3.37 -13.04
N ARG A 249 -22.62 -2.75 -12.41
CA ARG A 249 -23.23 -1.50 -12.87
C ARG A 249 -22.39 -0.27 -12.56
N THR A 250 -21.23 -0.42 -11.93
CA THR A 250 -20.34 0.71 -11.57
C THR A 250 -19.31 1.08 -12.65
N ILE A 251 -19.28 0.36 -13.78
CA ILE A 251 -18.34 0.59 -14.90
C ILE A 251 -18.75 1.79 -15.80
N LEU A 252 -19.65 2.65 -15.33
CA LEU A 252 -20.03 3.91 -15.99
C LEU A 252 -20.11 5.06 -14.98
#